data_AF-A0A162JBD7-F1
#
_entry.id   AF-A0A162JBD7-F1
#
_cell.length_a   1.000
_cell.length_b   1.000
_cell.length_c   1.000
_cell.angle_alpha   90.00
_cell.angle_beta   90.00
_cell.angle_gamma   90.00
#
_symmetry.space_group_name_H-M   'P 1'
#
loop_
_entity.id
_entity.type
_entity.pdbx_description
1 polymer ?
#
loop_
_entity_poly.entity_id
_entity_poly.type
_entity_poly.pdbx_seq_one_letter_code
_entity_poly.pdbx_strand_id
1 'polypeptide(L)'
;MSGTEIQGMPIANIALAEIINEDTGQTYYFDTAEKADVKPDLSKGKEDILRVKNRIIAMNRTEDICIGYNVKLTDNTFPPELMCLVDGGTMTSSGYEGPEIGVAVNKVPFTLNLYSEEKDYDSSTIQYVKFSFRHNKGTPVEFKFEDGKFYVPEFESTSRPKKGEKPIYISYVSSLPNSSSSSTGGTTPTTVTVPSPPAPTSPDSTTGTPGVTVGTDCRVTWIFADAVNDADVTAANFKVTKKSDGSVVSGSVTMDTAKKVITFVPTSIVAGVTYEATASAIRKADGTGNTTAVTVEFTTA
;
A
#
# COMPACT_ATOMS: atom_id res chain seq x y z
N MET A 1 -15.60 41.83 11.30
CA MET A 1 -15.62 40.51 10.62
C MET A 1 -14.23 39.93 10.76
N SER A 2 -14.07 38.88 11.56
CA SER A 2 -12.81 38.13 11.61
C SER A 2 -12.82 37.14 10.44
N GLY A 3 -12.04 37.41 9.40
CA GLY A 3 -11.76 36.41 8.38
C GLY A 3 -10.76 35.40 8.93
N THR A 4 -11.05 34.11 8.80
CA THR A 4 -10.07 33.05 9.02
C THR A 4 -9.27 32.89 7.74
N GLU A 5 -7.95 33.08 7.82
CA GLU A 5 -7.04 32.75 6.73
C GLU A 5 -7.01 31.23 6.56
N ILE A 6 -7.33 30.74 5.36
CA ILE A 6 -7.28 29.32 5.03
C ILE A 6 -5.93 29.08 4.36
N GLN A 7 -5.09 28.26 5.00
CA GLN A 7 -3.81 27.87 4.42
C GLN A 7 -4.05 26.88 3.26
N GLY A 8 -3.34 27.07 2.14
CA GLY A 8 -3.40 26.14 1.01
C GLY A 8 -2.70 24.82 1.34
N MET A 9 -3.21 23.71 0.82
CA MET A 9 -2.59 22.38 0.98
C MET A 9 -1.76 22.04 -0.27
N PRO A 10 -0.42 22.04 -0.19
CA PRO A 10 0.46 21.62 -1.29
C PRO A 10 0.45 20.09 -1.43
N ILE A 11 -0.44 19.56 -2.28
CA ILE A 11 -0.57 18.13 -2.55
C ILE A 11 0.21 17.77 -3.82
N ALA A 12 1.06 16.75 -3.74
CA ALA A 12 1.86 16.23 -4.84
C ALA A 12 2.00 14.71 -4.76
N ASN A 13 2.37 14.10 -5.90
CA ASN A 13 2.64 12.66 -6.05
C ASN A 13 1.43 11.76 -5.75
N ILE A 14 1.24 10.71 -6.55
CA ILE A 14 0.33 9.62 -6.19
C ILE A 14 1.22 8.57 -5.52
N ALA A 15 1.17 8.50 -4.19
CA ALA A 15 2.05 7.66 -3.40
C ALA A 15 1.57 6.21 -3.33
N LEU A 16 0.26 5.97 -3.43
CA LEU A 16 -0.34 4.64 -3.44
C LEU A 16 -1.72 4.66 -4.09
N ALA A 17 -2.09 3.58 -4.76
CA ALA A 17 -3.46 3.32 -5.14
C ALA A 17 -3.97 2.01 -4.49
N GLU A 18 -5.23 2.02 -4.10
CA GLU A 18 -5.91 0.91 -3.44
C GLU A 18 -7.25 0.66 -4.14
N ILE A 19 -7.49 -0.60 -4.52
CA ILE A 19 -8.78 -1.07 -5.03
C ILE A 19 -9.37 -2.05 -4.03
N ILE A 20 -10.63 -1.83 -3.64
CA ILE A 20 -11.39 -2.71 -2.75
C ILE A 20 -12.56 -3.28 -3.55
N ASN A 21 -12.58 -4.59 -3.73
CA ASN A 21 -13.73 -5.29 -4.27
C ASN A 21 -14.90 -5.16 -3.27
N GLU A 22 -16.04 -4.60 -3.69
CA GLU A 22 -17.14 -4.30 -2.75
C GLU A 22 -18.01 -5.52 -2.43
N ASP A 23 -17.93 -6.60 -3.22
CA ASP A 23 -18.66 -7.84 -2.93
C ASP A 23 -17.86 -8.71 -1.94
N THR A 24 -16.56 -8.86 -2.17
CA THR A 24 -15.70 -9.74 -1.35
C THR A 24 -15.02 -9.01 -0.20
N GLY A 25 -14.92 -7.68 -0.25
CA GLY A 25 -14.11 -6.87 0.67
C GLY A 25 -12.60 -7.02 0.46
N GLN A 26 -12.18 -7.72 -0.60
CA GLN A 26 -10.77 -7.95 -0.88
C GLN A 26 -10.10 -6.65 -1.34
N THR A 27 -8.98 -6.33 -0.68
CA THR A 27 -8.19 -5.13 -0.97
C THR A 27 -6.94 -5.48 -1.76
N TYR A 28 -6.62 -4.63 -2.73
CA TYR A 28 -5.44 -4.70 -3.57
C TYR A 28 -4.72 -3.36 -3.52
N TYR A 29 -3.41 -3.40 -3.34
CA TYR A 29 -2.54 -2.24 -3.36
C TYR A 29 -1.60 -2.36 -4.56
N PHE A 30 -1.30 -1.24 -5.20
CA PHE A 30 -0.33 -1.21 -6.28
C PHE A 30 0.46 0.10 -6.25
N ASP A 31 1.74 -0.03 -6.57
CA ASP A 31 2.70 1.08 -6.54
C ASP A 31 2.51 1.94 -7.79
N THR A 32 1.87 3.08 -7.57
CA THR A 32 1.76 4.24 -8.45
C THR A 32 1.10 4.06 -9.82
N ALA A 33 0.09 4.90 -10.05
CA ALA A 33 -0.24 5.36 -11.39
C ALA A 33 0.71 6.52 -11.76
N GLU A 34 1.35 6.45 -12.93
CA GLU A 34 2.11 7.55 -13.53
C GLU A 34 1.24 8.80 -13.69
N LYS A 35 -0.08 8.61 -13.83
CA LYS A 35 -1.07 9.69 -13.88
C LYS A 35 -2.47 9.21 -13.46
N ALA A 36 -3.21 10.06 -12.73
CA ALA A 36 -4.65 9.94 -12.52
C ALA A 36 -5.37 11.20 -13.03
N ASP A 37 -6.31 11.05 -13.96
CA ASP A 37 -7.20 12.11 -14.43
C ASP A 37 -8.61 11.82 -13.90
N VAL A 38 -9.11 12.68 -13.00
CA VAL A 38 -10.40 12.50 -12.33
C VAL A 38 -11.31 13.68 -12.68
N LYS A 39 -12.43 13.39 -13.35
CA LYS A 39 -13.38 14.40 -13.84
C LYS A 39 -14.77 14.19 -13.24
N PRO A 40 -15.43 15.24 -12.72
CA PRO A 40 -16.79 15.10 -12.22
C PRO A 40 -17.74 14.76 -13.38
N ASP A 41 -18.65 13.83 -13.14
CA ASP A 41 -19.77 13.59 -14.03
C ASP A 41 -20.98 14.40 -13.57
N LEU A 42 -21.50 15.24 -14.46
CA LEU A 42 -22.54 16.21 -14.16
C LEU A 42 -23.82 15.85 -14.91
N SER A 43 -24.88 15.60 -14.16
CA SER A 43 -26.24 15.69 -14.69
C SER A 43 -26.54 17.17 -14.92
N LYS A 44 -26.38 17.60 -16.17
CA LYS A 44 -26.57 19.01 -16.54
C LYS A 44 -27.99 19.48 -16.25
N GLY A 45 -28.06 20.67 -15.69
CA GLY A 45 -29.30 21.39 -15.55
C GLY A 45 -29.91 21.75 -16.90
N LYS A 46 -31.20 22.07 -16.89
CA LYS A 46 -31.93 22.56 -18.06
C LYS A 46 -32.10 24.06 -17.95
N GLU A 47 -32.10 24.71 -19.10
CA GLU A 47 -32.43 26.12 -19.23
C GLU A 47 -33.58 26.30 -20.20
N ASP A 48 -34.75 26.63 -19.66
CA ASP A 48 -35.93 26.93 -20.45
C ASP A 48 -36.10 28.45 -20.55
N ILE A 49 -35.87 28.99 -21.75
CA ILE A 49 -35.98 30.43 -22.02
C ILE A 49 -37.34 30.73 -22.66
N LEU A 50 -38.19 31.48 -21.96
CA LEU A 50 -39.42 32.01 -22.54
C LEU A 50 -39.08 33.26 -23.36
N ARG A 51 -39.09 33.11 -24.70
CA ARG A 51 -38.83 34.20 -25.65
C ARG A 51 -40.09 34.54 -26.44
N VAL A 52 -40.41 35.83 -26.55
CA VAL A 52 -41.43 36.35 -27.45
C VAL A 52 -40.75 37.29 -28.45
N LYS A 53 -40.76 36.90 -29.73
CA LYS A 53 -40.03 37.58 -30.81
C LYS A 53 -38.54 37.81 -30.44
N ASN A 54 -38.15 39.06 -30.20
CA ASN A 54 -36.77 39.44 -29.86
C ASN A 54 -36.53 39.72 -28.37
N ARG A 55 -37.50 39.39 -27.50
CA ARG A 55 -37.43 39.68 -26.06
C ARG A 55 -37.47 38.39 -25.25
N ILE A 56 -36.52 38.22 -24.34
CA ILE A 56 -36.58 37.19 -23.29
C ILE A 56 -37.46 37.73 -22.16
N ILE A 57 -38.45 36.94 -21.76
CA ILE A 57 -39.46 37.29 -20.76
C ILE A 57 -39.15 36.65 -19.42
N ALA A 58 -38.70 35.39 -19.44
CA ALA A 58 -38.31 34.63 -18.27
C ALA A 58 -37.30 33.55 -18.64
N MET A 59 -36.54 33.10 -17.64
CA MET A 59 -35.63 31.95 -17.73
C MET A 59 -35.89 31.07 -16.52
N ASN A 60 -36.08 29.77 -16.75
CA ASN A 60 -36.10 28.77 -15.69
C ASN A 60 -34.86 27.89 -15.83
N ARG A 61 -33.94 27.99 -14.87
CA ARG A 61 -32.69 27.25 -14.88
C ARG A 61 -32.64 26.29 -13.69
N THR A 62 -32.27 25.05 -13.94
CA THR A 62 -31.88 24.11 -12.87
C THR A 62 -30.36 24.04 -12.78
N GLU A 63 -29.83 23.75 -11.60
CA GLU A 63 -28.39 23.59 -11.38
C GLU A 63 -27.87 22.26 -11.93
N ASP A 64 -26.56 22.21 -12.22
CA ASP A 64 -25.86 20.97 -12.49
C ASP A 64 -25.70 20.15 -11.21
N ILE A 65 -25.91 18.84 -11.29
CA ILE A 65 -25.76 17.93 -10.15
C ILE A 65 -24.61 16.97 -10.44
N CYS A 66 -23.59 16.95 -9.57
CA CYS A 66 -22.54 15.94 -9.62
C CYS A 66 -23.11 14.58 -9.23
N ILE A 67 -23.05 13.63 -10.15
CA ILE A 67 -23.59 12.27 -10.01
C ILE A 67 -22.48 11.22 -9.83
N GLY A 68 -21.21 11.63 -9.81
CA GLY A 68 -20.07 10.75 -9.67
C GLY A 68 -18.82 11.32 -10.31
N TYR A 69 -17.85 10.46 -10.58
CA TYR A 69 -16.58 10.82 -11.22
C TYR A 69 -16.19 9.79 -12.27
N ASN A 70 -15.59 10.26 -13.36
CA ASN A 70 -14.88 9.45 -14.35
C ASN A 70 -13.40 9.53 -14.02
N VAL A 71 -12.75 8.38 -13.93
CA VAL A 71 -11.35 8.24 -13.54
C VAL A 71 -10.61 7.55 -14.68
N LYS A 72 -9.47 8.12 -15.08
CA LYS A 72 -8.51 7.50 -15.99
C LYS A 72 -7.16 7.39 -15.29
N LEU A 73 -6.69 6.17 -15.11
CA LEU A 73 -5.40 5.85 -14.50
C LEU A 73 -4.45 5.30 -15.56
N THR A 74 -3.24 5.82 -15.57
CA THR A 74 -2.12 5.30 -16.36
C THR A 74 -1.12 4.71 -15.38
N ASP A 75 -0.79 3.42 -15.51
CA ASP A 75 0.03 2.69 -14.55
C ASP A 75 0.89 1.67 -15.28
N ASN A 76 2.18 1.56 -14.94
CA ASN A 76 3.14 0.66 -15.60
C ASN A 76 3.23 -0.72 -14.96
N THR A 77 2.60 -0.92 -13.80
CA THR A 77 2.76 -2.10 -12.93
C THR A 77 1.46 -2.87 -12.71
N PHE A 78 0.41 -2.59 -13.50
CA PHE A 78 -0.93 -3.11 -13.26
C PHE A 78 -1.02 -4.65 -13.37
N PRO A 79 -1.31 -5.37 -12.27
CA PRO A 79 -1.35 -6.84 -12.26
C PRO A 79 -2.58 -7.41 -12.97
N PRO A 80 -2.47 -8.59 -13.63
CA PRO A 80 -3.56 -9.28 -14.31
C PRO A 80 -4.80 -9.54 -13.43
N GLU A 81 -4.62 -9.76 -12.13
CA GLU A 81 -5.72 -9.99 -11.18
C GLU A 81 -6.64 -8.77 -11.06
N LEU A 82 -6.06 -7.56 -11.14
CA LEU A 82 -6.85 -6.33 -11.18
C LEU A 82 -7.54 -6.13 -12.53
N MET A 83 -6.97 -6.65 -13.63
CA MET A 83 -7.63 -6.63 -14.94
C MET A 83 -8.94 -7.42 -14.90
N CYS A 84 -8.99 -8.57 -14.21
CA CYS A 84 -10.25 -9.30 -14.02
C CYS A 84 -11.34 -8.47 -13.34
N LEU A 85 -10.98 -7.70 -12.30
CA LEU A 85 -11.95 -6.86 -11.59
C LEU A 85 -12.41 -5.65 -12.43
N VAL A 86 -11.50 -5.08 -13.21
CA VAL A 86 -11.72 -3.86 -14.00
C VAL A 86 -12.38 -4.14 -15.35
N ASP A 87 -11.80 -5.04 -16.13
CA ASP A 87 -12.21 -5.37 -17.49
C ASP A 87 -13.29 -6.47 -17.48
N GLY A 88 -13.32 -7.30 -16.44
CA GLY A 88 -14.31 -8.37 -16.31
C GLY A 88 -13.92 -9.66 -17.02
N GLY A 89 -12.63 -9.81 -17.35
CA GLY A 89 -12.07 -11.08 -17.82
C GLY A 89 -11.80 -12.06 -16.68
N THR A 90 -11.06 -13.12 -17.01
CA THR A 90 -10.84 -14.27 -16.13
C THR A 90 -9.36 -14.68 -16.16
N MET A 91 -8.82 -15.03 -14.99
CA MET A 91 -7.49 -15.66 -14.91
C MET A 91 -7.60 -17.14 -15.24
N THR A 92 -6.70 -17.61 -16.10
CA THR A 92 -6.47 -19.02 -16.41
C THR A 92 -5.07 -19.45 -15.94
N SER A 93 -4.77 -20.75 -15.99
CA SER A 93 -3.44 -21.26 -15.64
C SER A 93 -2.33 -20.73 -16.55
N SER A 94 -2.67 -20.19 -17.71
CA SER A 94 -1.74 -19.65 -18.71
C SER A 94 -1.69 -18.12 -18.77
N GLY A 95 -2.55 -17.41 -18.01
CA GLY A 95 -2.57 -15.94 -18.01
C GLY A 95 -3.96 -15.35 -17.83
N TYR A 96 -4.21 -14.22 -18.47
CA TYR A 96 -5.48 -13.50 -18.45
C TYR A 96 -6.24 -13.67 -19.78
N GLU A 97 -7.53 -13.95 -19.71
CA GLU A 97 -8.44 -13.97 -20.86
C GLU A 97 -9.50 -12.87 -20.68
N GLY A 98 -9.59 -11.96 -21.65
CA GLY A 98 -10.59 -10.90 -21.65
C GLY A 98 -12.03 -11.43 -21.77
N PRO A 99 -13.02 -10.57 -21.53
CA PRO A 99 -14.42 -10.96 -21.60
C PRO A 99 -14.84 -11.41 -23.01
N GLU A 100 -15.74 -12.40 -23.09
CA GLU A 100 -16.21 -12.97 -24.36
C GLU A 100 -16.95 -11.91 -25.21
N ILE A 101 -16.62 -11.85 -26.50
CA ILE A 101 -17.22 -10.91 -27.43
C ILE A 101 -18.74 -11.12 -27.54
N GLY A 102 -19.50 -10.04 -27.45
CA GLY A 102 -20.96 -10.08 -27.57
C GLY A 102 -21.70 -10.57 -26.31
N VAL A 103 -20.97 -10.90 -25.23
CA VAL A 103 -21.55 -11.30 -23.95
C VAL A 103 -21.49 -10.13 -22.97
N ALA A 104 -22.63 -9.84 -22.34
CA ALA A 104 -22.68 -8.81 -21.30
C ALA A 104 -21.98 -9.32 -20.04
N VAL A 105 -21.00 -8.57 -19.56
CA VAL A 105 -20.29 -8.89 -18.31
C VAL A 105 -20.88 -8.13 -17.14
N ASN A 106 -21.28 -8.87 -16.11
CA ASN A 106 -21.72 -8.26 -14.86
C ASN A 106 -20.51 -7.95 -13.98
N LYS A 107 -20.01 -6.71 -14.08
CA LYS A 107 -18.86 -6.26 -13.30
C LYS A 107 -19.26 -5.96 -11.86
N VAL A 108 -18.52 -6.57 -10.95
CA VAL A 108 -18.56 -6.28 -9.51
C VAL A 108 -18.05 -4.86 -9.29
N PRO A 109 -18.79 -4.00 -8.57
CA PRO A 109 -18.31 -2.66 -8.25
C PRO A 109 -17.12 -2.69 -7.30
N PHE A 110 -16.23 -1.72 -7.41
CA PHE A 110 -15.09 -1.57 -6.52
C PHE A 110 -14.94 -0.13 -6.01
N THR A 111 -14.34 0.02 -4.84
CA THR A 111 -13.90 1.32 -4.33
C THR A 111 -12.46 1.56 -4.74
N LEU A 112 -12.18 2.72 -5.33
CA LEU A 112 -10.84 3.18 -5.70
C LEU A 112 -10.41 4.29 -4.74
N ASN A 113 -9.24 4.11 -4.14
CA ASN A 113 -8.63 5.04 -3.21
C ASN A 113 -7.26 5.47 -3.74
N LEU A 114 -7.05 6.78 -3.87
CA LEU A 114 -5.78 7.38 -4.30
C LEU A 114 -5.19 8.15 -3.13
N TYR A 115 -3.93 7.88 -2.82
CA TYR A 115 -3.20 8.53 -1.74
C TYR A 115 -2.16 9.47 -2.34
N SER A 116 -2.23 10.75 -1.98
CA SER A 116 -1.26 11.76 -2.39
C SER A 116 -0.54 12.39 -1.20
N GLU A 117 0.70 12.83 -1.42
CA GLU A 117 1.53 13.40 -0.36
C GLU A 117 1.21 14.87 -0.17
N GLU A 118 1.02 15.29 1.08
CA GLU A 118 1.09 16.71 1.44
C GLU A 118 2.54 17.06 1.77
N LYS A 119 3.10 18.07 1.09
CA LYS A 119 4.51 18.43 1.18
C LYS A 119 4.75 19.67 2.03
N ASP A 120 5.79 19.65 2.86
CA ASP A 120 6.28 20.86 3.53
C ASP A 120 7.27 21.62 2.63
N TYR A 121 7.66 22.83 3.05
CA TYR A 121 8.65 23.67 2.37
C TYR A 121 10.01 23.00 2.17
N ASP A 122 10.36 22.03 3.02
CA ASP A 122 11.58 21.23 2.90
C ASP A 122 11.42 19.97 2.04
N SER A 123 10.26 19.80 1.39
CA SER A 123 9.85 18.63 0.60
C SER A 123 9.60 17.35 1.41
N SER A 124 9.59 17.41 2.74
CA SER A 124 9.14 16.31 3.58
C SER A 124 7.64 16.05 3.41
N THR A 125 7.22 14.79 3.58
CA THR A 125 5.79 14.43 3.57
C THR A 125 5.23 14.65 4.97
N ILE A 126 4.30 15.59 5.11
CA ILE A 126 3.61 15.91 6.37
C ILE A 126 2.59 14.81 6.69
N GLN A 127 1.78 14.46 5.70
CA GLN A 127 0.73 13.44 5.77
C GLN A 127 0.31 13.01 4.35
N TYR A 128 -0.64 12.08 4.27
CA TYR A 128 -1.23 11.66 3.01
C TYR A 128 -2.71 12.05 2.93
N VAL A 129 -3.12 12.55 1.78
CA VAL A 129 -4.50 12.87 1.43
C VAL A 129 -5.08 11.70 0.64
N LYS A 130 -6.08 11.01 1.22
CA LYS A 130 -6.80 9.90 0.60
C LYS A 130 -8.07 10.40 -0.08
N PHE A 131 -8.13 10.25 -1.41
CA PHE A 131 -9.32 10.47 -2.23
C PHE A 131 -10.00 9.13 -2.49
N SER A 132 -11.27 9.00 -2.06
CA SER A 132 -12.03 7.74 -2.20
C SER A 132 -13.22 7.91 -3.14
N PHE A 133 -13.30 7.04 -4.13
CA PHE A 133 -14.37 6.93 -5.10
C PHE A 133 -15.03 5.56 -4.93
N ARG A 134 -16.34 5.52 -4.65
CA ARG A 134 -17.07 4.26 -4.42
C ARG A 134 -17.83 3.82 -5.65
N HIS A 135 -18.20 2.54 -5.68
CA HIS A 135 -19.08 1.97 -6.69
C HIS A 135 -18.56 2.19 -8.12
N ASN A 136 -17.25 2.09 -8.30
CA ASN A 136 -16.64 2.18 -9.62
C ASN A 136 -16.97 0.94 -10.43
N LYS A 137 -17.22 1.15 -11.72
CA LYS A 137 -17.21 0.08 -12.72
C LYS A 137 -16.18 0.43 -13.78
N GLY A 138 -15.28 -0.51 -14.05
CA GLY A 138 -14.22 -0.35 -15.05
C GLY A 138 -14.74 -0.55 -16.47
N THR A 139 -14.06 0.06 -17.42
CA THR A 139 -14.11 -0.32 -18.83
C THR A 139 -12.94 -1.23 -19.17
N PRO A 140 -12.96 -1.93 -20.32
CA PRO A 140 -11.81 -2.68 -20.78
C PRO A 140 -10.53 -1.86 -20.80
N VAL A 141 -9.41 -2.51 -20.45
CA VAL A 141 -8.08 -1.89 -20.37
C VAL A 141 -7.58 -1.60 -21.77
N GLU A 142 -7.01 -0.41 -21.97
CA GLU A 142 -6.33 -0.04 -23.21
C GLU A 142 -4.84 -0.42 -23.12
N PHE A 143 -4.36 -1.15 -24.12
CA PHE A 143 -2.98 -1.65 -24.17
C PHE A 143 -2.15 -0.82 -25.16
N LYS A 144 -1.04 -0.22 -24.70
CA LYS A 144 -0.08 0.52 -25.54
C LYS A 144 1.29 -0.15 -25.51
N PHE A 145 1.76 -0.60 -26.67
CA PHE A 145 3.07 -1.23 -26.85
C PHE A 145 3.95 -0.36 -27.74
N GLU A 146 5.14 -0.02 -27.26
CA GLU A 146 6.15 0.73 -28.00
C GLU A 146 7.52 0.06 -27.86
N ASP A 147 8.27 -0.05 -28.96
CA ASP A 147 9.60 -0.66 -28.95
C ASP A 147 10.57 0.12 -28.06
N GLY A 148 11.32 -0.60 -27.22
CA GLY A 148 12.25 -0.01 -26.26
C GLY A 148 11.61 0.71 -25.06
N LYS A 149 10.29 0.68 -24.89
CA LYS A 149 9.59 1.23 -23.71
C LYS A 149 8.89 0.14 -22.91
N PHE A 150 8.71 0.38 -21.61
CA PHE A 150 7.86 -0.45 -20.79
C PHE A 150 6.41 -0.36 -21.28
N TYR A 151 5.68 -1.45 -21.13
CA TYR A 151 4.24 -1.49 -21.40
C TYR A 151 3.49 -0.60 -20.40
N VAL A 152 2.54 0.20 -20.90
CA VAL A 152 1.79 1.19 -20.11
C VAL A 152 0.28 0.96 -20.27
N PRO A 153 -0.36 0.19 -19.39
CA PRO A 153 -1.81 0.07 -19.36
C PRO A 153 -2.51 1.40 -19.05
N GLU A 154 -3.62 1.65 -19.72
CA GLU A 154 -4.58 2.68 -19.32
C GLU A 154 -5.91 2.03 -18.90
N PHE A 155 -6.37 2.43 -17.72
CA PHE A 155 -7.61 1.97 -17.13
C PHE A 155 -8.56 3.14 -16.93
N GLU A 156 -9.82 2.94 -17.34
CA GLU A 156 -10.89 3.89 -17.07
C GLU A 156 -11.97 3.26 -16.19
N SER A 157 -12.44 4.03 -15.22
CA SER A 157 -13.60 3.65 -14.41
C SER A 157 -14.54 4.80 -14.13
N THR A 158 -15.75 4.41 -13.80
CA THR A 158 -16.85 5.33 -13.56
C THR A 158 -17.44 5.08 -12.18
N SER A 159 -17.27 6.02 -11.26
CA SER A 159 -17.84 6.04 -9.90
C SER A 159 -19.29 6.50 -9.93
N ARG A 160 -20.18 5.76 -9.25
CA ARG A 160 -21.62 6.04 -9.15
C ARG A 160 -22.15 5.81 -7.72
N PRO A 161 -22.10 6.83 -6.83
CA PRO A 161 -22.61 6.72 -5.46
C PRO A 161 -24.11 6.36 -5.42
N LYS A 162 -24.52 5.62 -4.39
CA LYS A 162 -25.93 5.28 -4.14
C LYS A 162 -26.67 6.45 -3.48
N LYS A 163 -28.00 6.34 -3.41
CA LYS A 163 -28.84 7.33 -2.73
C LYS A 163 -28.37 7.52 -1.28
N GLY A 164 -28.06 8.77 -0.91
CA GLY A 164 -27.59 9.13 0.43
C GLY A 164 -26.06 9.17 0.58
N GLU A 165 -25.32 8.69 -0.42
CA GLU A 165 -23.86 8.75 -0.43
C GLU A 165 -23.33 10.01 -1.11
N LYS A 166 -22.02 10.26 -0.96
CA LYS A 166 -21.32 11.40 -1.55
C LYS A 166 -20.48 10.95 -2.76
N PRO A 167 -20.35 11.78 -3.82
CA PRO A 167 -19.54 11.45 -4.99
C PRO A 167 -18.05 11.21 -4.72
N ILE A 168 -17.52 11.82 -3.66
CA ILE A 168 -16.12 11.70 -3.25
C ILE A 168 -16.02 11.82 -1.73
N TYR A 169 -15.05 11.11 -1.15
CA TYR A 169 -14.62 11.27 0.23
C TYR A 169 -13.15 11.62 0.26
N ILE A 170 -12.80 12.68 0.97
CA ILE A 170 -11.40 13.11 1.17
C ILE A 170 -11.11 12.99 2.66
N SER A 171 -10.01 12.30 2.98
CA SER A 171 -9.57 12.08 4.36
C SER A 171 -8.05 12.19 4.46
N TYR A 172 -7.54 12.41 5.66
CA TYR A 172 -6.11 12.56 5.93
C TYR A 172 -5.61 11.37 6.75
N VAL A 173 -4.45 10.84 6.38
CA VAL A 173 -3.80 9.73 7.10
C VAL A 173 -2.32 10.04 7.32
N SER A 174 -1.80 9.70 8.49
CA SER A 174 -0.39 9.95 8.86
C SER A 174 0.59 8.95 8.24
N SER A 175 0.09 7.84 7.72
CA SER A 175 0.87 6.80 7.05
C SER A 175 0.06 6.14 5.95
N LEU A 176 0.73 5.69 4.90
CA LEU A 176 0.10 4.83 3.90
C LEU A 176 -0.30 3.51 4.54
N PRO A 177 -1.38 2.87 4.08
CA PRO A 177 -1.62 1.46 4.39
C PRO A 177 -0.34 0.69 4.03
N ASN A 178 0.26 0.01 5.01
CA ASN A 178 1.43 -0.80 4.74
C ASN A 178 1.09 -1.74 3.58
N SER A 179 1.88 -1.68 2.50
CA SER A 179 1.87 -2.65 1.40
C SER A 179 2.45 -4.00 1.87
N SER A 180 1.92 -4.50 3.00
CA SER A 180 2.10 -5.83 3.55
C SER A 180 0.74 -6.48 3.85
N SER A 181 -0.31 -6.01 3.18
CA SER A 181 -1.68 -6.52 3.32
C SER A 181 -2.18 -7.03 1.96
N SER A 182 -1.41 -7.90 1.31
CA SER A 182 -1.91 -8.66 0.16
C SER A 182 -2.76 -9.84 0.65
N SER A 183 -4.06 -9.75 0.31
CA SER A 183 -5.02 -10.84 0.13
C SER A 183 -5.09 -11.97 1.18
N THR A 184 -6.23 -12.05 1.88
CA THR A 184 -6.86 -13.32 2.27
C THR A 184 -8.33 -13.23 1.83
N GLY A 185 -8.87 -14.12 1.00
CA GLY A 185 -8.31 -15.33 0.45
C GLY A 185 -9.17 -15.90 -0.68
N GLY A 186 -8.54 -16.80 -1.44
CA GLY A 186 -9.16 -17.54 -2.54
C GLY A 186 -8.33 -18.72 -3.04
N THR A 187 -7.08 -18.83 -2.58
CA THR A 187 -6.30 -20.05 -2.33
C THR A 187 -5.28 -19.61 -1.30
N THR A 188 -5.16 -20.29 -0.16
CA THR A 188 -4.27 -19.92 0.96
C THR A 188 -2.89 -19.50 0.42
N PRO A 189 -2.50 -18.22 0.47
CA PRO A 189 -1.10 -17.87 0.33
C PRO A 189 -0.44 -18.48 1.56
N THR A 190 0.51 -19.38 1.36
CA THR A 190 1.39 -19.81 2.45
C THR A 190 2.24 -18.61 2.85
N THR A 191 1.67 -17.69 3.63
CA THR A 191 2.43 -16.71 4.40
C THR A 191 3.35 -17.53 5.28
N VAL A 192 4.64 -17.36 5.04
CA VAL A 192 5.67 -18.09 5.77
C VAL A 192 5.59 -17.67 7.23
N THR A 193 5.17 -18.58 8.10
CA THR A 193 5.01 -18.32 9.54
C THR A 193 6.05 -19.10 10.33
N VAL A 194 6.27 -18.72 11.58
CA VAL A 194 6.99 -19.55 12.55
C VAL A 194 5.94 -20.21 13.44
N PRO A 195 5.51 -21.46 13.18
CA PRO A 195 4.37 -22.08 13.89
C PRO A 195 4.69 -22.41 15.35
N SER A 196 5.97 -22.62 15.65
CA SER A 196 6.48 -22.85 17.00
C SER A 196 7.71 -21.97 17.23
N PRO A 197 7.53 -20.66 17.48
CA PRO A 197 8.65 -19.78 17.75
C PRO A 197 9.44 -20.25 18.98
N PRO A 198 10.78 -20.09 18.98
CA PRO A 198 11.57 -20.31 20.18
C PRO A 198 11.06 -19.42 21.32
N ALA A 199 11.14 -19.92 22.56
CA ALA A 199 10.75 -19.15 23.73
C ALA A 199 11.58 -17.85 23.81
N PRO A 200 10.97 -16.67 23.98
CA PRO A 200 11.69 -15.43 24.10
C PRO A 200 12.69 -15.47 25.27
N THR A 201 13.89 -14.93 25.05
CA THR A 201 14.90 -14.79 26.11
C THR A 201 14.94 -13.35 26.62
N SER A 202 15.25 -13.19 27.90
CA SER A 202 15.45 -11.88 28.53
C SER A 202 16.90 -11.41 28.35
N PRO A 203 17.14 -10.09 28.23
CA PRO A 203 18.50 -9.56 28.22
C PRO A 203 19.24 -9.81 29.54
N ASP A 204 20.53 -10.08 29.45
CA ASP A 204 21.44 -10.21 30.60
C ASP A 204 22.44 -9.04 30.60
N SER A 205 22.27 -8.11 31.53
CA SER A 205 23.14 -6.94 31.69
C SER A 205 24.54 -7.29 32.18
N THR A 206 24.72 -8.42 32.86
CA THR A 206 26.02 -8.81 33.43
C THR A 206 26.99 -9.29 32.35
N THR A 207 26.47 -10.00 31.36
CA THR A 207 27.23 -10.51 30.21
C THR A 207 27.07 -9.62 28.97
N GLY A 208 26.11 -8.70 28.97
CA GLY A 208 25.76 -7.90 27.80
C GLY A 208 25.13 -8.75 26.69
N THR A 209 24.55 -9.90 27.02
CA THR A 209 23.87 -10.78 26.07
C THR A 209 22.46 -10.24 25.80
N PRO A 210 22.06 -9.99 24.54
CA PRO A 210 20.71 -9.55 24.25
C PRO A 210 19.69 -10.68 24.45
N GLY A 211 18.50 -10.31 24.89
CA GLY A 211 17.31 -11.15 24.76
C GLY A 211 16.87 -11.23 23.30
N VAL A 212 16.33 -12.37 22.88
CA VAL A 212 15.92 -12.61 21.50
C VAL A 212 14.46 -13.04 21.47
N THR A 213 13.68 -12.39 20.60
CA THR A 213 12.30 -12.76 20.31
C THR A 213 12.17 -13.02 18.82
N VAL A 214 11.53 -14.13 18.44
CA VAL A 214 11.15 -14.42 17.06
C VAL A 214 9.63 -14.39 16.97
N GLY A 215 9.09 -13.52 16.12
CA GLY A 215 7.65 -13.39 15.88
C GLY A 215 7.13 -14.51 14.98
N THR A 216 5.82 -14.77 15.05
CA THR A 216 5.14 -15.67 14.11
C THR A 216 5.18 -15.16 12.67
N ASP A 217 5.47 -13.86 12.48
CA ASP A 217 5.69 -13.17 11.20
C ASP A 217 7.17 -13.20 10.75
N CYS A 218 7.99 -14.09 11.32
CA CYS A 218 9.42 -14.24 11.04
C CYS A 218 10.31 -13.04 11.39
N ARG A 219 9.79 -12.00 12.06
CA ARG A 219 10.62 -10.90 12.56
C ARG A 219 11.49 -11.37 13.71
N VAL A 220 12.71 -10.87 13.76
CA VAL A 220 13.62 -11.12 14.87
C VAL A 220 13.90 -9.82 15.60
N THR A 221 13.72 -9.83 16.91
CA THR A 221 14.04 -8.70 17.77
C THR A 221 15.12 -9.09 18.77
N TRP A 222 16.22 -8.33 18.79
CA TRP A 222 17.23 -8.38 19.84
C TRP A 222 17.02 -7.21 20.79
N ILE A 223 16.90 -7.52 22.08
CA ILE A 223 16.65 -6.55 23.15
C ILE A 223 17.90 -6.53 24.03
N PHE A 224 18.53 -5.38 24.18
CA PHE A 224 19.71 -5.17 25.02
C PHE A 224 19.31 -4.53 26.34
N ALA A 225 19.98 -4.92 27.44
CA ALA A 225 19.75 -4.29 28.74
C ALA A 225 20.20 -2.82 28.75
N ASP A 226 21.29 -2.52 28.03
CA ASP A 226 21.93 -1.22 27.94
C ASP A 226 21.97 -0.73 26.48
N ALA A 227 22.11 0.58 26.30
CA ALA A 227 22.17 1.18 24.97
C ALA A 227 23.42 0.72 24.20
N VAL A 228 23.27 0.49 22.90
CA VAL A 228 24.34 0.05 22.00
C VAL A 228 24.72 1.12 20.98
N ASN A 229 25.91 1.00 20.39
CA ASN A 229 26.40 1.94 19.40
C ASN A 229 25.62 1.82 18.08
N ASP A 230 25.10 2.94 17.58
CA ASP A 230 24.27 3.00 16.38
C ASP A 230 25.02 2.65 15.11
N ALA A 231 26.30 3.01 15.02
CA ALA A 231 27.15 2.69 13.87
C ALA A 231 27.35 1.17 13.68
N ASP A 232 27.14 0.38 14.73
CA ASP A 232 27.27 -1.08 14.67
C ASP A 232 25.94 -1.78 14.33
N VAL A 233 24.82 -1.04 14.24
CA VAL A 233 23.50 -1.60 13.89
C VAL A 233 23.37 -1.72 12.38
N THR A 234 23.92 -2.80 11.84
CA THR A 234 23.96 -3.08 10.41
C THR A 234 23.57 -4.52 10.10
N ALA A 235 23.23 -4.81 8.85
CA ALA A 235 22.97 -6.16 8.36
C ALA A 235 24.20 -7.11 8.41
N ALA A 236 25.38 -6.59 8.71
CA ALA A 236 26.57 -7.42 8.96
C ALA A 236 26.55 -8.02 10.38
N ASN A 237 26.05 -7.24 11.35
CA ASN A 237 26.03 -7.60 12.77
C ASN A 237 24.71 -8.22 13.21
N PHE A 238 23.60 -7.90 12.53
CA PHE A 238 22.26 -8.42 12.80
C PHE A 238 21.71 -9.04 11.54
N LYS A 239 21.69 -10.38 11.48
CA LYS A 239 21.33 -11.09 10.26
C LYS A 239 20.64 -12.40 10.56
N VAL A 240 19.91 -12.88 9.55
CA VAL A 240 19.32 -14.21 9.53
C VAL A 240 19.96 -14.99 8.37
N THR A 241 20.38 -16.22 8.63
CA THR A 241 20.98 -17.11 7.61
C THR A 241 20.22 -18.42 7.53
N LYS A 242 20.12 -19.01 6.35
CA LYS A 242 19.61 -20.39 6.21
C LYS A 242 20.60 -21.35 6.84
N LYS A 243 20.13 -22.23 7.73
CA LYS A 243 20.99 -23.19 8.42
C LYS A 243 21.62 -24.22 7.47
N SER A 244 20.95 -24.53 6.36
CA SER A 244 21.38 -25.55 5.41
C SER A 244 22.61 -25.17 4.58
N ASP A 245 22.73 -23.90 4.19
CA ASP A 245 23.74 -23.44 3.23
C ASP A 245 24.45 -22.13 3.65
N GLY A 246 24.06 -21.53 4.78
CA GLY A 246 24.62 -20.27 5.27
C GLY A 246 24.24 -19.04 4.44
N SER A 247 23.30 -19.17 3.48
CA SER A 247 22.86 -18.03 2.68
C SER A 247 22.16 -16.98 3.54
N VAL A 248 22.51 -15.71 3.31
CA VAL A 248 21.96 -14.58 4.07
C VAL A 248 20.56 -14.25 3.58
N VAL A 249 19.62 -14.14 4.52
CA VAL A 249 18.27 -13.65 4.27
C VAL A 249 18.33 -12.14 4.08
N SER A 250 17.78 -11.66 2.96
CA SER A 250 17.63 -10.22 2.74
C SER A 250 16.58 -9.64 3.70
N GLY A 251 16.85 -8.45 4.24
CA GLY A 251 15.98 -7.80 5.20
C GLY A 251 16.48 -6.42 5.60
N SER A 252 15.65 -5.67 6.31
CA SER A 252 16.02 -4.40 6.91
C SER A 252 16.32 -4.58 8.40
N VAL A 253 17.28 -3.81 8.93
CA VAL A 253 17.58 -3.73 10.35
C VAL A 253 17.20 -2.34 10.83
N THR A 254 16.41 -2.26 11.88
CA THR A 254 16.02 -0.99 12.51
C THR A 254 16.39 -0.97 13.98
N MET A 255 16.56 0.22 14.54
CA MET A 255 16.86 0.44 15.95
C MET A 255 15.81 1.39 16.55
N ASP A 256 15.42 1.14 17.79
CA ASP A 256 14.57 2.06 18.54
C ASP A 256 15.32 3.34 18.99
N THR A 257 14.56 4.33 19.45
CA THR A 257 15.12 5.62 19.90
C THR A 257 15.94 5.49 21.19
N ALA A 258 15.66 4.47 22.02
CA ALA A 258 16.43 4.19 23.23
C ALA A 258 17.75 3.45 22.96
N LYS A 259 18.00 3.04 21.71
CA LYS A 259 19.18 2.26 21.28
C LYS A 259 19.32 0.91 21.99
N LYS A 260 18.21 0.29 22.36
CA LYS A 260 18.16 -0.99 23.09
C LYS A 260 17.44 -2.09 22.33
N VAL A 261 16.61 -1.75 21.35
CA VAL A 261 15.80 -2.72 20.60
C VAL A 261 16.19 -2.65 19.14
N ILE A 262 16.68 -3.78 18.63
CA ILE A 262 17.08 -3.92 17.23
C ILE A 262 16.16 -4.96 16.59
N THR A 263 15.54 -4.60 15.48
CA THR A 263 14.59 -5.46 14.78
C THR A 263 15.08 -5.75 13.37
N PHE A 264 15.17 -7.03 13.02
CA PHE A 264 15.35 -7.48 11.64
C PHE A 264 14.01 -7.88 11.04
N VAL A 265 13.70 -7.31 9.88
CA VAL A 265 12.49 -7.60 9.11
C VAL A 265 12.91 -8.25 7.78
N PRO A 266 12.68 -9.54 7.58
CA PRO A 266 13.04 -10.21 6.33
C PRO A 266 12.21 -9.65 5.16
N THR A 267 12.85 -9.40 4.01
CA THR A 267 12.17 -9.05 2.76
C THR A 267 11.82 -10.29 1.93
N SER A 268 12.54 -11.40 2.12
CA SER A 268 12.25 -12.69 1.48
C SER A 268 12.67 -13.85 2.38
N ILE A 269 11.73 -14.69 2.78
CA ILE A 269 11.97 -15.89 3.59
C ILE A 269 11.14 -17.05 3.04
N VAL A 270 11.72 -18.26 3.03
CA VAL A 270 11.10 -19.47 2.44
C VAL A 270 10.49 -20.33 3.55
N ALA A 271 9.30 -20.91 3.30
CA ALA A 271 8.62 -21.87 4.18
C ALA A 271 9.33 -23.24 4.26
N GLY A 272 9.14 -23.94 5.38
CA GLY A 272 9.72 -25.27 5.60
C GLY A 272 11.24 -25.26 5.80
N VAL A 273 11.84 -24.10 6.08
CA VAL A 273 13.29 -23.93 6.21
C VAL A 273 13.65 -23.52 7.63
N THR A 274 14.74 -24.06 8.15
CA THR A 274 15.34 -23.65 9.43
C THR A 274 16.37 -22.54 9.20
N TYR A 275 16.25 -21.48 9.99
CA TYR A 275 17.11 -20.30 9.95
C TYR A 275 17.82 -20.09 11.28
N GLU A 276 18.98 -19.45 11.21
CA GLU A 276 19.77 -18.97 12.35
C GLU A 276 19.71 -17.44 12.37
N ALA A 277 19.19 -16.87 13.45
CA ALA A 277 19.19 -15.44 13.72
C ALA A 277 20.38 -15.09 14.62
N THR A 278 21.31 -14.29 14.10
CA THR A 278 22.55 -13.94 14.77
C THR A 278 22.63 -12.45 15.07
N ALA A 279 22.97 -12.12 16.31
CA ALA A 279 23.55 -10.83 16.68
C ALA A 279 25.03 -11.03 17.03
N SER A 280 25.91 -10.35 16.30
CA SER A 280 27.33 -10.26 16.61
C SER A 280 27.58 -9.43 17.88
N ALA A 281 28.77 -9.60 18.48
CA ALA A 281 29.24 -8.69 19.51
C ALA A 281 29.42 -7.28 18.91
N ILE A 282 28.76 -6.28 19.50
CA ILE A 282 28.82 -4.88 19.08
C ILE A 282 29.20 -3.98 20.25
N ARG A 283 29.61 -2.74 19.98
CA ARG A 283 30.02 -1.83 21.04
C ARG A 283 28.82 -1.35 21.87
N LYS A 284 29.00 -1.28 23.18
CA LYS A 284 28.08 -0.57 24.08
C LYS A 284 28.18 0.94 23.84
N ALA A 285 27.07 1.65 23.99
CA ALA A 285 27.02 3.10 23.76
C ALA A 285 27.84 3.89 24.81
N ASP A 286 27.99 3.33 26.02
CA ASP A 286 28.76 3.92 27.12
C ASP A 286 30.29 3.74 26.99
N GLY A 287 30.75 3.01 25.97
CA GLY A 287 32.17 2.75 25.73
C GLY A 287 32.80 1.72 26.67
N THR A 288 32.02 1.02 27.50
CA THR A 288 32.55 0.04 28.48
C THR A 288 32.99 -1.30 27.88
N GLY A 289 32.87 -1.45 26.56
CA GLY A 289 33.29 -2.64 25.82
C GLY A 289 32.24 -3.10 24.82
N ASN A 290 32.22 -4.41 24.56
CA ASN A 290 31.30 -5.03 23.61
C ASN A 290 30.20 -5.83 24.33
N THR A 291 29.09 -6.04 23.64
CA THR A 291 28.06 -7.01 23.97
C THR A 291 28.53 -8.43 23.69
N THR A 292 27.78 -9.42 24.18
CA THR A 292 28.04 -10.83 23.86
C THR A 292 27.18 -11.24 22.66
N ALA A 293 27.79 -11.95 21.71
CA ALA A 293 27.09 -12.45 20.53
C ALA A 293 26.06 -13.54 20.91
N VAL A 294 24.95 -13.61 20.19
CA VAL A 294 23.92 -14.65 20.38
C VAL A 294 23.44 -15.16 19.04
N THR A 295 23.07 -16.44 18.98
CA THR A 295 22.41 -17.05 17.83
C THR A 295 21.24 -17.90 18.29
N VAL A 296 20.09 -17.76 17.63
CA VAL A 296 18.86 -18.52 17.90
C VAL A 296 18.34 -19.13 16.61
N GLU A 297 17.87 -20.36 16.69
CA GLU A 297 17.27 -21.07 15.55
C GLU A 297 15.75 -20.95 15.55
N PHE A 298 15.16 -20.84 14.37
CA PHE A 298 13.71 -20.94 14.18
C PHE A 298 13.39 -21.61 12.84
N THR A 299 12.23 -22.28 12.75
CA THR A 299 11.81 -22.99 11.53
C THR A 299 10.50 -22.41 11.04
N THR A 300 10.43 -22.17 9.74
CA THR A 300 9.25 -21.61 9.09
C THR A 300 8.30 -22.70 8.56
N ALA A 301 7.02 -22.39 8.40
CA ALA A 301 5.99 -23.22 7.80
C ALA A 301 5.08 -22.41 6.86
#